data_AF-A0A804PCP6-F1
#
_entry.id   AF-A0A804PCP6-F1
#
_cell.length_a   1.000
_cell.length_b   1.000
_cell.length_c   1.000
_cell.angle_alpha   90.00
_cell.angle_beta   90.00
_cell.angle_gamma   90.00
#
_symmetry.space_group_name_H-M   'P 1'
#
loop_
_entity.id
_entity.type
_entity.pdbx_description
1 polymer ?
#
loop_
_entity_poly.entity_id
_entity_poly.type
_entity_poly.pdbx_seq_one_letter_code
_entity_poly.pdbx_strand_id
1 'polypeptide(L)'
;MVKICPIEMRLKRWERKKCKPNSLPVLHKMHVRIGDTVQVIAGREKGKVGEVTRLFKHNSTVIVKDLNLKSKHKKGTDDEPGEIVMIEGPIHSSNVMLYSKEKSVVSRVGHKFLEDGTKVRYLVKTGEVIDSVEKWVKVFKEGNSE
;
A
#
# COMPACT_ATOMS: atom_id res chain seq x y z
N MET A 1 0.70 24.06 32.01
CA MET A 1 -0.07 23.18 31.11
C MET A 1 0.05 23.69 29.69
N VAL A 2 1.04 23.19 28.94
CA VAL A 2 1.23 23.60 27.54
C VAL A 2 0.15 22.89 26.73
N LYS A 3 -0.89 23.63 26.33
CA LYS A 3 -1.84 23.16 25.31
C LYS A 3 -1.04 22.99 24.03
N ILE A 4 -0.55 21.78 23.79
CA ILE A 4 -0.13 21.33 22.46
C ILE A 4 -1.32 21.59 21.56
N CYS A 5 -1.19 22.59 20.68
CA CYS A 5 -2.21 22.91 19.69
C CYS A 5 -2.34 21.68 18.79
N PRO A 6 -3.41 20.88 18.87
CA PRO A 6 -3.53 19.68 18.08
C PRO A 6 -4.10 20.14 16.74
N ILE A 7 -3.26 20.73 15.90
CA ILE A 7 -3.48 20.65 14.44
C ILE A 7 -2.97 19.27 14.00
N GLU A 8 -3.36 18.23 14.73
CA GLU A 8 -3.53 16.94 14.10
C GLU A 8 -4.74 17.12 13.20
N MET A 9 -4.58 16.90 11.90
CA MET A 9 -5.70 16.88 10.96
C MET A 9 -6.68 15.79 11.41
N ARG A 10 -7.61 16.16 12.30
CA ARG A 10 -8.64 15.27 12.79
C ARG A 10 -9.58 15.03 11.62
N LEU A 11 -9.77 13.76 11.26
CA LEU A 11 -10.71 13.39 10.18
C LEU A 11 -12.03 14.11 10.39
N LYS A 12 -12.58 14.71 9.33
CA LYS A 12 -13.90 15.33 9.41
C LYS A 12 -14.89 14.28 9.87
N ARG A 13 -15.91 14.68 10.65
CA ARG A 13 -16.84 13.74 11.29
C ARG A 13 -17.46 12.75 10.28
N TRP A 14 -17.72 13.19 9.06
CA TRP A 14 -18.29 12.39 7.96
C TRP A 14 -17.26 11.59 7.14
N GLU A 15 -15.97 11.86 7.28
CA GLU A 15 -14.87 11.12 6.62
C GLU A 15 -14.36 9.94 7.48
N ARG A 16 -14.98 9.71 8.64
CA ARG A 16 -14.67 8.57 9.51
C ARG A 16 -14.99 7.24 8.80
N LYS A 17 -14.29 6.19 9.23
CA LYS A 17 -14.51 4.83 8.71
C LYS A 17 -15.97 4.44 8.90
N LYS A 18 -16.59 3.92 7.83
CA LYS A 18 -17.93 3.32 7.92
C LYS A 18 -17.84 2.05 8.75
N CYS A 19 -18.75 1.89 9.70
CA CYS A 19 -18.81 0.71 10.57
C CYS A 19 -20.05 -0.14 10.27
N LYS A 20 -19.93 -1.44 10.49
CA LYS A 20 -21.00 -2.43 10.49
C LYS A 20 -21.79 -2.34 11.81
N PRO A 21 -22.97 -2.99 11.92
CA PRO A 21 -23.74 -3.03 13.16
C PRO A 21 -22.96 -3.58 14.36
N ASN A 22 -22.00 -4.49 14.14
CA ASN A 22 -21.13 -5.04 15.17
C ASN A 22 -19.89 -4.16 15.47
N SER A 23 -19.95 -2.86 15.16
CA SER A 23 -18.89 -1.85 15.32
C SER A 23 -17.62 -2.01 14.46
N LEU A 24 -17.44 -3.13 13.74
CA LEU A 24 -16.27 -3.36 12.90
C LEU A 24 -16.28 -2.45 11.65
N PRO A 25 -15.12 -1.98 11.16
CA PRO A 25 -15.06 -1.19 9.94
C PRO A 25 -15.45 -2.02 8.71
N VAL A 26 -16.07 -1.37 7.74
CA VAL A 26 -16.28 -1.93 6.40
C VAL A 26 -14.95 -1.92 5.67
N LEU A 27 -14.53 -3.10 5.18
CA LEU A 27 -13.27 -3.28 4.46
C LEU A 27 -13.54 -3.55 2.99
N HIS A 28 -12.73 -2.96 2.12
CA HIS A 28 -12.82 -3.17 0.68
C HIS A 28 -11.89 -4.30 0.25
N LYS A 29 -12.34 -5.10 -0.71
CA LYS A 29 -11.53 -6.14 -1.34
C LYS A 29 -10.59 -5.48 -2.36
N MET A 30 -9.29 -5.77 -2.29
CA MET A 30 -8.27 -5.20 -3.20
C MET A 30 -7.56 -6.32 -3.97
N HIS A 31 -7.02 -5.97 -5.13
CA HIS A 31 -6.27 -6.89 -6.01
C HIS A 31 -4.78 -7.00 -5.67
N VAL A 32 -4.26 -6.12 -4.81
CA VAL A 32 -2.83 -6.00 -4.47
C VAL A 32 -2.54 -6.48 -3.04
N ARG A 33 -1.34 -7.00 -2.79
CA ARG A 33 -0.81 -7.43 -1.49
C ARG A 33 0.48 -6.68 -1.12
N ILE A 34 0.91 -6.80 0.14
CA ILE A 34 2.19 -6.25 0.61
C ILE A 34 3.33 -7.01 -0.10
N GLY A 35 4.36 -6.29 -0.55
CA GLY A 35 5.49 -6.85 -1.29
C GLY A 35 5.20 -7.15 -2.77
N ASP A 36 4.04 -6.75 -3.29
CA ASP A 36 3.79 -6.76 -4.73
C ASP A 36 4.55 -5.61 -5.40
N THR A 37 5.14 -5.88 -6.57
CA THR A 37 5.71 -4.84 -7.42
C THR A 37 4.62 -4.30 -8.35
N VAL A 38 4.43 -2.99 -8.32
CA VAL A 38 3.35 -2.30 -9.03
C VAL A 38 3.88 -1.14 -9.85
N GLN A 39 3.20 -0.84 -10.95
CA GLN A 39 3.38 0.40 -11.69
C GLN A 39 2.18 1.32 -11.48
N VAL A 40 2.43 2.61 -11.34
CA VAL A 40 1.40 3.65 -11.28
C VAL A 40 0.88 3.96 -12.69
N ILE A 41 -0.43 3.84 -12.88
CA ILE A 41 -1.14 4.02 -14.15
C ILE A 41 -1.54 5.48 -14.36
N ALA A 42 -1.98 6.12 -13.28
CA ALA A 42 -2.60 7.45 -13.30
C ALA A 42 -2.18 8.26 -12.07
N GLY A 43 -2.15 9.58 -12.23
CA GLY A 43 -1.70 10.54 -11.22
C GLY A 43 -0.32 11.12 -11.52
N ARG A 44 0.24 11.85 -10.55
CA ARG A 44 1.52 12.57 -10.68
C ARG A 44 2.71 11.63 -10.95
N GLU A 45 2.69 10.45 -10.34
CA GLU A 45 3.79 9.48 -10.42
C GLU A 45 3.61 8.43 -11.53
N LYS A 46 2.84 8.76 -12.59
CA LYS A 46 2.53 7.83 -13.68
C LYS A 46 3.79 7.25 -14.33
N GLY A 47 3.77 5.93 -14.57
CA GLY A 47 4.83 5.17 -15.24
C GLY A 47 5.93 4.67 -14.29
N LYS A 48 6.04 5.21 -13.08
CA LYS A 48 7.01 4.73 -12.10
C LYS A 48 6.60 3.38 -11.52
N VAL A 49 7.60 2.56 -11.26
CA VAL A 49 7.46 1.21 -10.67
C VAL A 49 7.97 1.28 -9.23
N GLY A 50 7.27 0.62 -8.32
CA GLY A 50 7.69 0.52 -6.93
C GLY A 50 7.09 -0.71 -6.24
N GLU A 51 7.53 -0.96 -5.01
CA GLU A 51 7.05 -2.05 -4.18
C GLU A 51 6.06 -1.55 -3.14
N VAL A 52 5.02 -2.34 -2.86
CA VAL A 52 3.99 -1.94 -1.90
C VAL A 52 4.42 -2.24 -0.47
N THR A 53 4.64 -1.18 0.31
CA THR A 53 5.04 -1.24 1.72
C THR A 53 3.84 -1.50 2.64
N ARG A 54 2.75 -0.73 2.48
CA ARG A 54 1.57 -0.81 3.36
C ARG A 54 0.27 -0.69 2.58
N LEU A 55 -0.80 -1.32 3.08
CA LEU A 55 -2.14 -1.23 2.50
C LEU A 55 -3.21 -0.84 3.54
N PHE A 56 -4.10 0.07 3.14
CA PHE A 56 -5.23 0.52 3.95
C PHE A 56 -6.56 0.09 3.31
N LYS A 57 -7.08 -1.07 3.76
CA LYS A 57 -8.30 -1.70 3.21
C LYS A 57 -9.59 -0.88 3.37
N HIS A 58 -9.67 0.02 4.35
CA HIS A 58 -10.86 0.84 4.59
C HIS A 58 -11.02 1.96 3.57
N ASN A 59 -9.90 2.51 3.06
CA ASN A 59 -9.89 3.57 2.05
C ASN A 59 -9.50 3.07 0.65
N SER A 60 -9.17 1.78 0.51
CA SER A 60 -8.64 1.20 -0.74
C SER A 60 -7.37 1.90 -1.25
N THR A 61 -6.49 2.33 -0.34
CA THR A 61 -5.24 3.02 -0.66
C THR A 61 -4.02 2.18 -0.29
N VAL A 62 -2.92 2.38 -1.02
CA VAL A 62 -1.64 1.70 -0.87
C VAL A 62 -0.51 2.73 -0.67
N ILE A 63 0.51 2.39 0.09
CA ILE A 63 1.77 3.12 0.15
C ILE A 63 2.77 2.32 -0.70
N VAL A 64 3.42 3.01 -1.63
CA VAL A 64 4.42 2.44 -2.52
C VAL A 64 5.76 3.10 -2.21
N LYS A 65 6.81 2.30 -2.08
CA LYS A 65 8.14 2.74 -1.70
C LYS A 65 8.67 3.81 -2.66
N ASP A 66 9.25 4.88 -2.11
CA ASP A 66 9.86 6.01 -2.83
C ASP A 66 8.91 6.78 -3.78
N LEU A 67 7.60 6.56 -3.69
CA LEU A 67 6.60 7.23 -4.52
C LEU A 67 5.71 8.16 -3.71
N ASN A 68 5.21 9.21 -4.38
CA ASN A 68 4.29 10.20 -3.80
C ASN A 68 4.83 10.82 -2.50
N LEU A 69 6.10 11.20 -2.54
CA LEU A 69 6.82 11.79 -1.42
C LEU A 69 6.23 13.16 -1.06
N LYS A 70 6.05 13.39 0.25
CA LYS A 70 5.57 14.64 0.81
C LYS A 70 6.51 15.10 1.90
N SER A 71 6.94 16.35 1.81
CA SER A 71 7.73 17.00 2.86
C SER A 71 6.84 17.29 4.06
N LYS A 72 7.16 16.68 5.21
CA LYS A 72 6.51 16.93 6.49
C LYS A 72 7.51 17.57 7.43
N HIS A 73 7.17 18.76 7.91
CA HIS A 73 7.90 19.41 9.00
C HIS A 73 7.56 18.68 10.31
N LYS A 74 8.53 17.95 10.87
CA LYS A 74 8.43 17.33 12.18
C LYS A 74 8.89 18.36 13.21
N LYS A 75 7.98 18.74 14.11
CA LYS A 75 8.34 19.60 15.24
C LYS A 75 9.33 18.83 16.14
N GLY A 76 10.41 19.48 16.54
CA GLY A 76 11.38 18.92 17.49
C GLY A 76 10.74 18.62 18.84
N THR A 77 11.31 17.65 19.53
CA THR A 77 11.02 17.27 20.91
C THR A 77 12.16 17.77 21.80
N ASP A 78 12.03 17.68 23.12
CA ASP A 78 13.07 18.18 24.04
C ASP A 78 14.45 17.51 23.79
N ASP A 79 14.44 16.28 23.28
CA ASP A 79 15.65 15.49 22.96
C ASP A 79 16.13 15.62 21.49
N GLU A 80 15.28 16.09 20.56
CA GLU A 80 15.57 16.07 19.12
C GLU A 80 15.20 17.40 18.45
N PRO A 81 16.10 18.02 17.66
CA PRO A 81 15.76 19.21 16.89
C PRO A 81 14.68 18.94 15.84
N GLY A 82 14.00 20.01 15.39
CA GLY A 82 13.01 19.90 14.31
C GLY A 82 13.67 19.55 12.97
N GLU A 83 13.03 18.69 12.19
CA GLU A 83 13.54 18.20 10.90
C GLU A 83 12.47 18.23 9.81
N ILE A 84 12.89 18.39 8.55
CA ILE A 84 12.05 18.21 7.37
C ILE A 84 12.18 16.76 6.90
N VAL A 85 11.20 15.94 7.25
CA VAL A 85 11.17 14.51 6.89
C VAL A 85 10.40 14.33 5.58
N MET A 86 10.92 13.51 4.67
CA MET A 86 10.17 13.06 3.50
C MET A 86 9.40 11.79 3.84
N ILE A 87 8.08 11.83 3.66
CA ILE A 87 7.19 10.69 3.95
C ILE A 87 6.45 10.28 2.69
N GLU A 88 6.32 8.98 2.50
CA GLU A 88 5.55 8.37 1.42
C GLU A 88 4.05 8.59 1.63
N GLY A 89 3.37 9.13 0.61
CA GLY A 89 1.95 9.38 0.63
C GLY A 89 1.13 8.21 0.06
N PRO A 90 -0.11 7.98 0.56
CA PRO A 90 -0.96 6.94 0.01
C PRO A 90 -1.42 7.26 -1.43
N ILE A 91 -1.51 6.23 -2.25
CA ILE A 91 -2.03 6.21 -3.63
C ILE A 91 -3.27 5.32 -3.65
N HIS A 92 -4.31 5.68 -4.42
CA HIS A 92 -5.49 4.83 -4.53
C HIS A 92 -5.17 3.54 -5.32
N SER A 93 -5.67 2.40 -4.85
CA SER A 93 -5.37 1.08 -5.42
C SER A 93 -5.78 0.93 -6.89
N SER A 94 -6.82 1.64 -7.35
CA SER A 94 -7.20 1.63 -8.78
C SER A 94 -6.13 2.23 -9.69
N ASN A 95 -5.24 3.07 -9.16
CA ASN A 95 -4.23 3.77 -9.94
C ASN A 95 -2.94 2.96 -10.05
N VAL A 96 -2.92 1.72 -9.54
CA VAL A 96 -1.77 0.83 -9.61
C VAL A 96 -2.14 -0.50 -10.28
N MET A 97 -1.25 -0.99 -11.14
CA MET A 97 -1.34 -2.31 -11.76
C MET A 97 -0.11 -3.14 -11.40
N LEU A 98 -0.26 -4.46 -11.41
CA LEU A 98 0.84 -5.38 -11.13
C LEU A 98 1.85 -5.34 -12.28
N TYR A 99 3.12 -5.34 -11.92
CA TYR A 99 4.25 -5.23 -12.84
C TYR A 99 5.06 -6.53 -12.82
N SER A 100 5.28 -7.11 -14.00
CA SER A 100 6.25 -8.20 -14.19
C SER A 100 7.65 -7.61 -14.32
N LYS A 101 8.57 -8.00 -13.43
CA LYS A 101 9.99 -7.63 -13.56
C LYS A 101 10.66 -8.35 -14.73
N GLU A 102 10.23 -9.57 -15.04
CA GLU A 102 10.83 -10.41 -16.09
C GLU A 102 10.55 -9.85 -17.48
N LYS A 103 9.27 -9.55 -17.77
CA LYS A 103 8.85 -9.09 -19.10
C LYS A 103 8.70 -7.57 -19.19
N SER A 104 8.93 -6.86 -18.09
CA SER A 104 8.75 -5.40 -17.98
C SER A 104 7.36 -4.92 -18.45
N VAL A 105 6.35 -5.75 -18.24
CA VAL A 105 4.99 -5.54 -18.73
C VAL A 105 4.02 -5.42 -17.57
N VAL A 106 3.09 -4.49 -17.72
CA VAL A 106 2.03 -4.21 -16.76
C VAL A 106 0.77 -4.94 -17.21
N SER A 107 0.12 -5.64 -16.29
CA SER A 107 -1.09 -6.39 -16.63
C SER A 107 -2.13 -6.46 -15.51
N ARG A 108 -3.35 -6.83 -15.92
CA ARG A 108 -4.44 -7.15 -15.00
C ARG A 108 -4.20 -8.50 -14.34
N VAL A 109 -4.81 -8.69 -13.18
CA VAL A 109 -4.72 -9.94 -12.41
C VAL A 109 -5.85 -10.90 -12.78
N GLY A 110 -5.50 -12.17 -12.96
CA GLY A 110 -6.42 -13.31 -13.04
C GLY A 110 -6.22 -14.25 -11.85
N HIS A 111 -7.12 -15.21 -11.69
CA HIS A 111 -7.01 -16.28 -10.68
C HIS A 111 -7.04 -17.65 -11.37
N LYS A 112 -6.14 -18.54 -10.96
CA LYS A 112 -6.12 -19.94 -11.42
C LYS A 112 -5.85 -20.89 -10.23
N PHE A 113 -6.19 -22.15 -10.40
CA PHE A 113 -5.81 -23.22 -9.48
C PHE A 113 -4.55 -23.91 -9.98
N LEU A 114 -3.62 -24.20 -9.09
CA LEU A 114 -2.48 -25.09 -9.37
C LEU A 114 -2.89 -26.55 -9.20
N GLU A 115 -2.02 -27.47 -9.62
CA GLU A 115 -2.21 -28.92 -9.49
C GLU A 115 -2.37 -29.33 -8.02
N ASP A 116 -1.71 -28.63 -7.11
CA ASP A 116 -1.83 -28.81 -5.66
C ASP A 116 -3.19 -28.37 -5.07
N GLY A 117 -4.11 -27.85 -5.90
CA GLY A 117 -5.40 -27.29 -5.49
C GLY A 117 -5.33 -25.87 -4.90
N THR A 118 -4.15 -25.27 -4.84
CA THR A 118 -3.97 -23.91 -4.31
C THR A 118 -4.43 -22.84 -5.32
N LYS A 119 -5.17 -21.83 -4.83
CA LYS A 119 -5.64 -20.71 -5.66
C LYS A 119 -4.63 -19.58 -5.68
N VAL A 120 -4.09 -19.28 -6.86
CA VAL A 120 -3.05 -18.26 -7.04
C VAL A 120 -3.49 -17.14 -7.98
N ARG A 121 -2.89 -15.95 -7.79
CA ARG A 121 -2.98 -14.84 -8.74
C ARG A 121 -1.95 -15.02 -9.87
N TYR A 122 -2.37 -14.71 -11.10
CA TYR A 122 -1.48 -14.67 -12.26
C TYR A 122 -1.68 -13.41 -13.09
N LEU A 123 -0.67 -13.03 -13.86
CA LEU A 123 -0.71 -11.90 -14.79
C LEU A 123 -1.35 -12.34 -16.11
N VAL A 124 -2.43 -11.66 -16.53
CA VAL A 124 -3.20 -12.08 -17.72
C VAL A 124 -2.39 -11.99 -19.01
N LYS A 125 -1.50 -11.00 -19.13
CA LYS A 125 -0.70 -10.83 -20.36
C LYS A 125 0.47 -11.80 -20.46
N THR A 126 1.07 -12.17 -19.33
CA THR A 126 2.33 -12.91 -19.32
C THR A 126 2.18 -14.35 -18.88
N GLY A 127 1.07 -14.71 -18.21
CA GLY A 127 0.81 -16.02 -17.63
C GLY A 127 1.54 -16.29 -16.30
N GLU A 128 2.42 -15.37 -15.88
CA GLU A 128 3.27 -15.50 -14.69
C GLU A 128 2.45 -15.55 -13.40
N VAL A 129 2.86 -16.43 -12.49
CA VAL A 129 2.26 -16.59 -11.16
C VAL A 129 2.93 -15.62 -10.19
N ILE A 130 2.13 -14.89 -9.41
CA ILE A 130 2.60 -13.80 -8.54
C ILE A 130 2.70 -14.26 -7.09
N ASP A 131 1.75 -15.10 -6.67
CA ASP A 131 1.64 -15.56 -5.30
C ASP A 131 2.57 -16.75 -5.07
N SER A 132 3.51 -16.61 -4.14
CA SER A 132 4.28 -17.72 -3.58
C SER A 132 4.21 -17.69 -2.05
N VAL A 133 4.16 -18.89 -1.44
CA VAL A 133 4.04 -19.03 0.02
C VAL A 133 5.28 -18.45 0.72
N GLU A 134 6.46 -18.73 0.17
CA GLU A 134 7.74 -18.25 0.68
C GLU A 134 7.84 -16.73 0.71
N LYS A 135 7.30 -16.06 -0.32
CA LYS A 135 7.30 -14.60 -0.39
C LYS A 135 6.50 -13.99 0.74
N TRP A 136 5.40 -14.62 1.14
CA TRP A 136 4.59 -14.12 2.26
C TRP A 136 5.31 -14.28 3.61
N VAL A 137 6.02 -15.39 3.81
CA VAL A 137 6.87 -15.61 4.99
C VAL A 137 8.00 -14.57 5.05
N LYS A 138 8.63 -14.29 3.90
CA LYS A 138 9.69 -13.28 3.81
C LYS A 138 9.20 -11.89 4.21
N VAL A 139 8.09 -11.44 3.61
CA VAL A 139 7.47 -10.14 3.92
C VAL A 139 7.13 -10.02 5.42
N PHE A 140 6.63 -11.08 6.03
CA PHE A 140 6.30 -11.08 7.45
C PHE A 140 7.53 -10.99 8.36
N LYS A 141 8.65 -11.61 7.96
CA LYS A 141 9.92 -11.51 8.71
C LYS A 141 10.51 -10.10 8.62
N GLU A 142 10.58 -9.54 7.41
CA GLU A 142 11.10 -8.19 7.16
C GLU A 142 10.27 -7.12 7.89
N GLY A 143 8.95 -7.28 7.93
CA GLY A 143 8.06 -6.35 8.63
C GLY A 143 8.08 -6.40 10.17
N ASN A 144 8.77 -7.38 10.78
CA ASN A 144 8.95 -7.46 12.25
C ASN A 144 10.37 -7.04 12.69
N SER A 145 11.29 -6.84 11.75
CA SER A 145 12.66 -6.39 12.02
C SER A 145 12.84 -4.87 11.94
N GLU A 146 11.84 -4.16 11.41
CA GLU A 146 11.73 -2.68 11.42
C GLU A 146 10.76 -2.22 12.51
#